data_AF-A0A803LIG0-F1
#
_entry.id   AF-A0A803LIG0-F1
#
_cell.length_a   1.000
_cell.length_b   1.000
_cell.length_c   1.000
_cell.angle_alpha   90.00
_cell.angle_beta   90.00
_cell.angle_gamma   90.00
#
_symmetry.space_group_name_H-M   'P 1'
#
loop_
_entity.id
_entity.type
_entity.pdbx_description
1 polymer ?
#
loop_
_entity_poly.entity_id
_entity_poly.type
_entity_poly.pdbx_seq_one_letter_code
_entity_poly.pdbx_strand_id
1 'polypeptide(L)'
;MSTNMDNVEGNVPIEEHESDNEKSKPKRKRMKDRSEVWEHFIKEETHTGMEARCKWNSTFLMLDAALVFEYAFERYSEEDPHYVIELNEREGKGCPTSEDWETVRRRNMNKYWGDPEKMNMLIFIVVVLDPRYKLDYVEWMLIEIYDSKHAFVLVNNLKESLNALYEEYRGSFW
;
A
#
# COMPACT_ATOMS: atom_id res chain seq x y z
N MET A 1 11.24 72.96 42.37
CA MET A 1 11.87 72.94 41.02
C MET A 1 12.60 71.61 40.94
N SER A 2 11.98 70.57 40.35
CA SER A 2 11.91 70.30 38.89
C SER A 2 13.29 69.85 38.38
N THR A 3 13.51 68.76 37.64
CA THR A 3 12.69 67.70 37.01
C THR A 3 13.67 66.63 36.46
N ASN A 4 13.15 65.44 36.14
CA ASN A 4 13.76 64.29 35.45
C ASN A 4 14.64 64.59 34.21
N MET A 5 15.46 63.58 33.83
CA MET A 5 15.77 63.04 32.48
C MET A 5 16.86 61.96 32.67
N ASP A 6 16.98 60.78 32.05
CA ASP A 6 16.19 59.96 31.13
C ASP A 6 16.79 58.54 31.19
N ASN A 7 16.00 57.54 30.81
CA ASN A 7 16.34 56.13 30.67
C ASN A 7 17.04 55.89 29.32
N VAL A 8 18.26 55.31 29.26
CA VAL A 8 18.83 54.70 28.04
C VAL A 8 19.80 53.57 28.37
N GLU A 9 19.48 52.37 27.86
CA GLU A 9 20.35 51.19 27.71
C GLU A 9 21.55 51.48 26.79
N GLY A 10 22.70 50.85 27.04
CA GLY A 10 23.82 50.93 26.09
C GLY A 10 25.04 50.08 26.48
N ASN A 11 25.04 48.84 25.97
CA ASN A 11 26.17 47.94 25.71
C ASN A 11 27.58 48.29 26.24
N VAL A 12 28.12 47.40 27.08
CA VAL A 12 29.57 47.22 27.26
C VAL A 12 30.07 46.17 26.25
N PRO A 13 31.28 46.33 25.65
CA PRO A 13 31.67 45.68 24.39
C PRO A 13 31.95 44.19 24.52
N ILE A 14 31.53 43.46 23.48
CA ILE A 14 31.84 42.04 23.25
C ILE A 14 33.26 41.96 22.71
N GLU A 15 34.15 41.23 23.39
CA GLU A 15 35.45 40.84 22.84
C GLU A 15 35.24 39.94 21.62
N GLU A 16 35.70 40.40 20.46
CA GLU A 16 35.79 39.63 19.23
C GLU A 16 36.82 38.52 19.41
N HIS A 17 36.34 37.27 19.45
CA HIS A 17 37.17 36.11 19.15
C HIS A 17 36.67 35.52 17.83
N GLU A 18 37.30 35.97 16.72
CA GLU A 18 37.25 35.26 15.45
C GLU A 18 37.72 33.80 15.70
N SER A 19 36.84 32.86 15.42
CA SER A 19 37.24 31.50 15.07
C SER A 19 36.50 31.13 13.81
N ASP A 20 37.24 31.14 12.70
CA ASP A 20 36.82 30.59 11.43
C ASP A 20 36.37 29.14 11.64
N ASN A 21 35.07 28.89 11.50
CA ASN A 21 34.58 27.54 11.28
C ASN A 21 33.66 27.55 10.07
N GLU A 22 34.30 27.61 8.90
CA GLU A 22 33.73 27.16 7.64
C GLU A 22 33.26 25.71 7.83
N LYS A 23 31.99 25.54 8.22
CA LYS A 23 31.34 24.22 8.26
C LYS A 23 31.29 23.69 6.85
N SER A 24 32.33 22.92 6.47
CA SER A 24 32.36 22.20 5.21
C SER A 24 31.06 21.40 5.07
N LYS A 25 30.34 21.60 3.95
CA LYS A 25 29.10 20.87 3.67
C LYS A 25 29.40 19.38 3.78
N PRO A 26 28.59 18.58 4.50
CA PRO A 26 28.87 17.17 4.69
C PRO A 26 28.98 16.50 3.31
N LYS A 27 30.20 16.02 2.97
CA LYS A 27 30.42 15.22 1.77
C LYS A 27 29.53 13.99 1.90
N ARG A 28 28.53 13.89 1.02
CA ARG A 28 27.69 12.70 0.90
C ARG A 28 28.62 11.49 0.78
N LYS A 29 28.50 10.54 1.71
CA LYS A 29 29.24 9.27 1.65
C LYS A 29 28.95 8.64 0.29
N ARG A 30 29.99 8.09 -0.38
CA ARG A 30 29.76 7.30 -1.60
C ARG A 30 28.78 6.19 -1.23
N MET A 31 27.69 6.14 -1.97
CA MET A 31 26.68 5.10 -1.79
C MET A 31 27.35 3.76 -2.09
N LYS A 32 27.11 2.75 -1.24
CA LYS A 32 27.56 1.39 -1.54
C LYS A 32 26.91 0.93 -2.83
N ASP A 33 27.60 0.07 -3.56
CA ASP A 33 27.04 -0.56 -4.76
C ASP A 33 25.72 -1.25 -4.39
N ARG A 34 24.76 -1.21 -5.31
CA ARG A 34 23.45 -1.84 -5.10
C ARG A 34 23.66 -3.34 -4.86
N SER A 35 23.04 -3.84 -3.79
CA SER A 35 22.93 -5.29 -3.53
C SER A 35 22.34 -6.03 -4.75
N GLU A 36 22.74 -7.28 -4.96
CA GLU A 36 22.17 -8.16 -5.98
C GLU A 36 20.65 -8.28 -5.89
N VAL A 37 20.08 -8.09 -4.69
CA VAL A 37 18.63 -8.07 -4.46
C VAL A 37 17.93 -7.01 -5.34
N TRP A 38 18.62 -5.92 -5.71
CA TRP A 38 18.10 -4.86 -6.58
C TRP A 38 17.77 -5.32 -8.01
N GLU A 39 18.37 -6.41 -8.50
CA GLU A 39 18.05 -6.96 -9.81
C GLU A 39 16.75 -7.78 -9.82
N HIS A 40 16.21 -8.11 -8.64
CA HIS A 40 14.91 -8.79 -8.52
C HIS A 40 13.71 -7.84 -8.42
N PHE A 41 13.93 -6.52 -8.47
CA PHE A 41 12.87 -5.52 -8.46
C PHE A 41 12.37 -5.22 -9.88
N ILE A 42 11.05 -5.04 -10.02
CA ILE A 42 10.43 -4.49 -11.22
C ILE A 42 10.69 -2.99 -11.23
N LYS A 43 11.30 -2.48 -12.30
CA LYS A 43 11.71 -1.06 -12.44
C LYS A 43 10.67 -0.36 -13.31
N GLU A 44 9.99 0.63 -12.77
CA GLU A 44 9.00 1.45 -13.49
C GLU A 44 9.45 2.91 -13.50
N GLU A 45 9.29 3.58 -14.64
CA GLU A 45 9.64 4.98 -14.79
C GLU A 45 8.40 5.84 -14.52
N THR A 46 8.47 6.65 -13.47
CA THR A 46 7.41 7.59 -13.08
C THR A 46 7.84 9.02 -13.42
N HIS A 47 6.88 9.96 -13.46
CA HIS A 47 7.15 11.39 -13.66
C HIS A 47 8.11 12.00 -12.62
N THR A 48 8.31 11.33 -11.48
CA THR A 48 9.24 11.70 -10.41
C THR A 48 10.55 10.90 -10.40
N GLY A 49 10.73 9.93 -11.31
CA GLY A 49 11.93 9.11 -11.45
C GLY A 49 11.69 7.59 -11.47
N MET A 50 12.77 6.80 -11.44
CA MET A 50 12.71 5.32 -11.43
C MET A 50 12.27 4.78 -10.06
N GLU A 51 11.12 4.13 -10.03
CA GLU A 51 10.60 3.41 -8.88
C GLU A 51 10.91 1.91 -9.02
N ALA A 52 11.46 1.30 -7.98
CA ALA A 52 11.77 -0.13 -7.96
C ALA A 52 10.79 -0.83 -7.01
N ARG A 53 9.93 -1.70 -7.54
CA ARG A 53 8.96 -2.48 -6.75
C ARG A 53 9.50 -3.90 -6.53
N CYS A 54 9.58 -4.31 -5.27
CA CYS A 54 9.96 -5.69 -4.93
C CYS A 54 8.86 -6.61 -5.46
N LYS A 55 9.25 -7.74 -6.08
CA LYS A 55 8.31 -8.73 -6.65
C LYS A 55 7.30 -9.26 -5.62
N TRP A 56 7.69 -9.21 -4.36
CA TRP A 56 6.85 -9.44 -3.20
C TRP A 56 6.41 -8.09 -2.67
N ASN A 57 5.14 -7.75 -2.85
CA ASN A 57 4.52 -6.60 -2.19
C ASN A 57 4.53 -6.85 -0.67
N SER A 58 5.66 -6.62 -0.01
CA SER A 58 5.91 -6.94 1.40
C SER A 58 4.84 -6.32 2.31
N THR A 59 4.43 -5.09 2.02
CA THR A 59 3.32 -4.42 2.70
C THR A 59 2.00 -5.15 2.51
N PHE A 60 1.69 -5.64 1.31
CA PHE A 60 0.46 -6.40 1.07
C PHE A 60 0.45 -7.73 1.82
N LEU A 61 1.55 -8.49 1.78
CA LEU A 61 1.61 -9.80 2.46
C LEU A 61 1.60 -9.65 3.98
N MET A 62 2.25 -8.61 4.50
CA MET A 62 2.18 -8.25 5.91
C MET A 62 0.73 -7.94 6.31
N LEU A 63 0.03 -7.13 5.51
CA LEU A 63 -1.36 -6.77 5.77
C LEU A 63 -2.32 -7.98 5.64
N ASP A 64 -2.12 -8.82 4.64
CA ASP A 64 -2.89 -10.05 4.43
C ASP A 64 -2.73 -11.04 5.60
N ALA A 65 -1.51 -11.19 6.11
CA ALA A 65 -1.26 -11.98 7.31
C ALA A 65 -1.87 -11.33 8.57
N ALA A 66 -1.78 -10.01 8.71
CA ALA A 66 -2.32 -9.27 9.86
C ALA A 66 -3.85 -9.33 9.94
N LEU A 67 -4.56 -9.42 8.81
CA LEU A 67 -6.03 -9.53 8.76
C LEU A 67 -6.57 -10.72 9.56
N VAL A 68 -5.83 -11.83 9.61
CA VAL A 68 -6.22 -13.03 10.39
C VAL A 68 -6.26 -12.75 11.89
N PHE A 69 -5.53 -11.72 12.35
CA PHE A 69 -5.32 -11.40 13.75
C PHE A 69 -6.05 -10.13 14.20
N GLU A 70 -6.98 -9.58 13.42
CA GLU A 70 -7.77 -8.38 13.79
C GLU A 70 -8.30 -8.45 15.23
N TYR A 71 -8.97 -9.55 15.58
CA TYR A 71 -9.50 -9.76 16.94
C TYR A 71 -8.41 -9.84 18.00
N ALA A 72 -7.24 -10.39 17.67
CA ALA A 72 -6.12 -10.44 18.61
C ALA A 72 -5.61 -9.02 18.89
N PHE A 73 -5.46 -8.17 17.88
CA PHE A 73 -5.04 -6.78 18.06
C PHE A 73 -6.07 -5.95 18.85
N GLU A 74 -7.37 -6.14 18.59
CA GLU A 74 -8.43 -5.52 19.37
C GLU A 74 -8.34 -5.93 20.85
N ARG A 75 -8.23 -7.23 21.11
CA ARG A 75 -8.15 -7.77 22.47
C ARG A 75 -6.89 -7.34 23.23
N TYR A 76 -5.74 -7.27 22.54
CA TYR A 76 -4.50 -6.76 23.16
C TYR A 76 -4.62 -5.31 23.63
N SER A 77 -5.43 -4.49 22.95
CA SER A 77 -5.68 -3.12 23.39
C SER A 77 -6.51 -3.01 24.68
N GLU A 78 -7.28 -4.05 25.01
CA GLU A 78 -8.05 -4.14 26.25
C GLU A 78 -7.23 -4.72 27.41
N GLU A 79 -6.34 -5.67 27.11
CA GLU A 79 -5.62 -6.46 28.11
C GLU A 79 -4.29 -5.83 28.55
N ASP A 80 -3.58 -5.12 27.68
CA ASP A 80 -2.29 -4.50 27.99
C ASP A 80 -2.30 -2.97 27.81
N PRO A 81 -2.32 -2.20 28.91
CA PRO A 81 -2.20 -0.75 28.86
C PRO A 81 -0.92 -0.24 28.18
N HIS A 82 0.20 -0.99 28.26
CA HIS A 82 1.46 -0.58 27.62
C HIS A 82 1.39 -0.67 26.11
N TYR A 83 0.65 -1.63 25.55
CA TYR A 83 0.40 -1.74 24.11
C TYR A 83 -0.24 -0.47 23.54
N VAL A 84 -1.24 0.08 24.24
CA VAL A 84 -1.92 1.32 23.84
C VAL A 84 -1.01 2.54 24.03
N ILE A 85 -0.27 2.61 25.13
CA ILE A 85 0.61 3.75 25.44
C ILE A 85 1.74 3.86 24.41
N GLU A 86 2.44 2.76 24.13
CA GLU A 86 3.57 2.75 23.17
C GLU A 86 3.16 3.16 21.75
N LEU A 87 1.97 2.74 21.32
CA LEU A 87 1.43 3.07 20.00
C LEU A 87 0.97 4.53 19.86
N ASN A 88 0.66 5.19 20.98
CA ASN A 88 0.21 6.58 21.01
C ASN A 88 1.34 7.59 21.25
N GLU A 89 2.45 7.20 21.90
CA GLU A 89 3.53 8.13 22.28
C GLU A 89 4.44 8.57 21.12
N ARG A 90 4.57 7.78 20.05
CA ARG A 90 5.57 8.01 18.97
C ARG A 90 4.98 8.58 17.68
N GLU A 91 4.34 9.76 17.69
CA GLU A 91 3.63 10.30 16.50
C GLU A 91 2.76 9.23 15.78
N GLY A 92 2.37 8.19 16.53
CA GLY A 92 1.79 6.98 16.00
C GLY A 92 0.30 7.22 15.78
N LYS A 93 -0.29 6.53 14.81
CA LYS A 93 -1.73 6.61 14.57
C LYS A 93 -2.56 5.85 15.61
N GLY A 94 -1.94 5.36 16.68
CA GLY A 94 -2.58 4.56 17.72
C GLY A 94 -2.85 3.11 17.28
N CYS A 95 -3.68 2.44 18.06
CA CYS A 95 -4.12 1.07 17.77
C CYS A 95 -4.96 1.03 16.48
N PRO A 96 -4.87 -0.05 15.69
CA PRO A 96 -5.69 -0.20 14.49
C PRO A 96 -7.18 -0.09 14.82
N THR A 97 -7.86 0.86 14.17
CA THR A 97 -9.30 1.03 14.30
C THR A 97 -10.06 0.13 13.34
N SER A 98 -11.37 -0.03 13.54
CA SER A 98 -12.23 -0.74 12.57
C SER A 98 -12.13 -0.16 11.15
N GLU A 99 -11.94 1.16 11.02
CA GLU A 99 -11.77 1.82 9.72
C GLU A 99 -10.44 1.44 9.04
N ASP A 100 -9.37 1.28 9.82
CA ASP A 100 -8.08 0.80 9.32
C ASP A 100 -8.21 -0.64 8.80
N TRP A 101 -8.88 -1.52 9.55
CA TRP A 101 -9.13 -2.91 9.14
C TRP A 101 -9.98 -3.02 7.89
N GLU A 102 -11.04 -2.22 7.78
CA GLU A 102 -11.84 -2.13 6.55
C GLU A 102 -11.00 -1.63 5.37
N THR A 103 -10.11 -0.67 5.61
CA THR A 103 -9.23 -0.14 4.57
C THR A 103 -8.23 -1.19 4.08
N VAL A 104 -7.69 -2.00 4.99
CA VAL A 104 -6.81 -3.12 4.64
C VAL A 104 -7.58 -4.19 3.86
N ARG A 105 -8.76 -4.62 4.33
CA ARG A 105 -9.62 -5.57 3.60
C ARG A 105 -9.96 -5.07 2.21
N ARG A 106 -10.37 -3.82 2.08
CA ARG A 106 -10.70 -3.18 0.80
C ARG A 106 -9.49 -3.16 -0.12
N ARG A 107 -8.31 -2.81 0.40
CA ARG A 107 -7.06 -2.83 -0.37
C ARG A 107 -6.70 -4.24 -0.85
N ASN A 108 -6.91 -5.26 -0.01
CA ASN A 108 -6.68 -6.65 -0.40
C ASN A 108 -7.70 -7.16 -1.43
N MET A 109 -8.98 -6.84 -1.26
CA MET A 109 -10.00 -7.16 -2.27
C MET A 109 -9.72 -6.46 -3.59
N ASN A 110 -9.41 -5.16 -3.58
CA ASN A 110 -9.16 -4.38 -4.80
C ASN A 110 -8.00 -4.93 -5.63
N LYS A 111 -7.04 -5.61 -5.01
CA LYS A 111 -5.93 -6.25 -5.74
C LYS A 111 -6.40 -7.35 -6.70
N TYR A 112 -7.48 -8.06 -6.36
CA TYR A 112 -7.98 -9.19 -7.15
C TYR A 112 -9.33 -8.91 -7.83
N TRP A 113 -10.14 -8.02 -7.26
CA TRP A 113 -11.54 -7.76 -7.64
C TRP A 113 -11.82 -6.29 -8.03
N GLY A 114 -10.85 -5.39 -7.85
CA GLY A 114 -11.10 -3.95 -7.88
C GLY A 114 -11.16 -3.35 -9.29
N ASP A 115 -10.23 -3.73 -10.16
CA ASP A 115 -10.14 -3.22 -11.52
C ASP A 115 -10.59 -4.30 -12.52
N PRO A 116 -11.75 -4.15 -13.17
CA PRO A 116 -12.24 -5.08 -14.17
C PRO A 116 -11.26 -5.40 -15.30
N GLU A 117 -10.38 -4.47 -15.65
CA GLU A 117 -9.39 -4.69 -16.71
C GLU A 117 -8.22 -5.56 -16.24
N LYS A 118 -8.01 -5.66 -14.93
CA LYS A 118 -6.89 -6.40 -14.31
C LYS A 118 -7.34 -7.65 -13.54
N MET A 119 -8.63 -7.95 -13.50
CA MET A 119 -9.16 -9.11 -12.77
C MET A 119 -8.69 -10.43 -13.40
N ASN A 120 -8.33 -11.38 -12.54
CA ASN A 120 -7.94 -12.72 -12.99
C ASN A 120 -9.18 -13.56 -13.30
N MET A 121 -9.37 -13.95 -14.57
CA MET A 121 -10.53 -14.73 -15.02
C MET A 121 -10.71 -16.06 -14.29
N LEU A 122 -9.66 -16.62 -13.69
CA LEU A 122 -9.74 -17.86 -12.91
C LEU A 122 -10.80 -17.78 -11.81
N ILE A 123 -11.02 -16.61 -11.19
CA ILE A 123 -12.03 -16.45 -10.13
C ILE A 123 -13.45 -16.68 -10.65
N PHE A 124 -13.71 -16.38 -11.92
CA PHE A 124 -15.01 -16.60 -12.55
C PHE A 124 -15.10 -18.01 -13.13
N ILE A 125 -14.00 -18.52 -13.70
CA ILE A 125 -13.93 -19.90 -14.21
C ILE A 125 -14.23 -20.90 -13.10
N VAL A 126 -13.67 -20.73 -11.89
CA VAL A 126 -13.97 -21.66 -10.78
C VAL A 126 -15.45 -21.66 -10.39
N VAL A 127 -16.13 -20.52 -10.51
CA VAL A 127 -17.58 -20.43 -10.26
C VAL A 127 -18.35 -21.10 -11.39
N VAL A 128 -17.97 -20.90 -12.66
CA VAL A 128 -18.62 -21.56 -13.81
C VAL A 128 -18.43 -23.09 -13.80
N LEU A 129 -17.28 -23.57 -13.32
CA LEU A 129 -16.97 -24.99 -13.21
C LEU A 129 -17.64 -25.67 -12.00
N ASP A 130 -18.13 -24.90 -11.02
CA ASP A 130 -18.95 -25.45 -9.95
C ASP A 130 -20.26 -25.98 -10.55
N PRO A 131 -20.61 -27.28 -10.36
CA PRO A 131 -21.80 -27.87 -10.95
C PRO A 131 -23.12 -27.14 -10.62
N ARG A 132 -23.15 -26.39 -9.51
CA ARG A 132 -24.32 -25.65 -9.01
C ARG A 132 -24.54 -24.34 -9.75
N TYR A 133 -23.47 -23.77 -10.32
CA TYR A 133 -23.51 -22.48 -10.98
C TYR A 133 -23.23 -22.66 -12.48
N LYS A 134 -23.74 -21.74 -13.28
CA LYS A 134 -23.62 -21.77 -14.75
C LYS A 134 -23.04 -20.45 -15.24
N LEU A 135 -22.56 -20.45 -16.48
CA LEU A 135 -22.08 -19.24 -17.14
C LEU A 135 -23.12 -18.11 -17.08
N ASP A 136 -24.40 -18.44 -17.30
CA ASP A 136 -25.52 -17.50 -17.23
C ASP A 136 -25.63 -16.82 -15.85
N TYR A 137 -25.32 -17.54 -14.77
CA TYR A 137 -25.33 -16.98 -13.41
C TYR A 137 -24.21 -15.96 -13.22
N VAL A 138 -23.01 -16.26 -13.72
CA VAL A 138 -21.87 -15.34 -13.63
C VAL A 138 -22.07 -14.12 -14.54
N GLU A 139 -22.64 -14.31 -15.73
CA GLU A 139 -23.01 -13.23 -16.63
C GLU A 139 -24.05 -12.29 -16.00
N TRP A 140 -25.10 -12.84 -15.40
CA TRP A 140 -26.08 -12.07 -14.64
C TRP A 140 -25.44 -11.33 -13.45
N MET A 141 -24.61 -12.01 -12.66
CA MET A 141 -23.92 -11.42 -11.51
C MET A 141 -23.03 -10.23 -11.91
N LEU A 142 -22.27 -10.37 -13.00
CA LEU A 142 -21.37 -9.32 -13.47
C LEU A 142 -22.12 -8.08 -13.96
N ILE A 143 -23.27 -8.26 -14.60
CA ILE A 143 -24.16 -7.17 -15.03
C ILE A 143 -24.75 -6.41 -13.84
N GLU A 144 -25.00 -7.10 -12.72
CA GLU A 144 -25.56 -6.48 -11.51
C GLU A 144 -24.51 -5.69 -10.71
N ILE A 145 -23.26 -6.18 -10.67
CA ILE A 145 -22.19 -5.59 -9.85
C ILE A 145 -21.47 -4.44 -10.58
N TYR A 146 -21.29 -4.55 -11.90
CA TYR A 146 -20.50 -3.60 -12.69
C TYR A 146 -21.38 -2.87 -13.72
N ASP A 147 -20.96 -1.68 -14.14
CA ASP A 147 -21.63 -1.01 -15.24
C ASP A 147 -21.50 -1.80 -16.54
N SER A 148 -22.41 -1.52 -17.48
CA SER A 148 -22.56 -2.26 -18.73
C SER A 148 -21.26 -2.43 -19.52
N LYS A 149 -20.34 -1.45 -19.49
CA LYS A 149 -19.07 -1.55 -20.24
C LYS A 149 -18.14 -2.57 -19.61
N HIS A 150 -17.91 -2.46 -18.30
CA HIS A 150 -17.03 -3.38 -17.59
C HIS A 150 -17.61 -4.79 -17.52
N ALA A 151 -18.93 -4.93 -17.29
CA ALA A 151 -19.60 -6.23 -17.32
C ALA A 151 -19.43 -6.94 -18.67
N PHE A 152 -19.60 -6.21 -19.78
CA PHE A 152 -19.40 -6.77 -21.12
C PHE A 152 -17.96 -7.25 -21.36
N VAL A 153 -16.96 -6.45 -20.95
CA VAL A 153 -15.54 -6.81 -21.06
C VAL A 153 -15.23 -8.08 -20.26
N LEU A 154 -15.68 -8.14 -19.00
CA LEU A 154 -15.44 -9.30 -18.13
C LEU A 154 -16.11 -10.57 -18.66
N VAL A 155 -17.35 -10.48 -19.13
CA VAL A 155 -18.09 -11.62 -19.68
C VAL A 155 -17.42 -12.15 -20.94
N ASN A 156 -16.94 -11.28 -21.83
CA ASN A 156 -16.23 -11.70 -23.04
C ASN A 156 -14.89 -12.35 -22.70
N ASN A 157 -14.09 -11.73 -21.83
CA ASN A 157 -12.82 -12.29 -21.39
C ASN A 157 -13.01 -13.67 -20.72
N LEU A 158 -14.08 -13.85 -19.94
CA LEU A 158 -14.45 -15.13 -19.35
C LEU A 158 -14.79 -16.18 -20.42
N LYS A 159 -15.64 -15.82 -21.38
CA LYS A 159 -16.02 -16.71 -22.49
C LYS A 159 -14.79 -17.12 -23.32
N GLU A 160 -13.92 -16.17 -23.63
CA GLU A 160 -12.64 -16.43 -24.33
C GLU A 160 -11.73 -17.35 -23.53
N SER A 161 -11.58 -17.11 -22.22
CA SER A 161 -10.73 -17.93 -21.35
C SER A 161 -11.27 -19.36 -21.19
N LEU A 162 -12.59 -19.53 -21.05
CA LEU A 162 -13.23 -20.86 -21.01
C LEU A 162 -13.07 -21.61 -22.33
N ASN A 163 -13.22 -20.92 -23.45
CA ASN A 163 -13.01 -21.51 -24.78
C ASN A 163 -11.54 -21.91 -24.99
N ALA A 164 -10.59 -21.07 -24.59
CA ALA A 164 -9.16 -21.39 -24.65
C ALA A 164 -8.84 -22.65 -23.82
N LEU A 165 -9.37 -22.73 -22.59
CA LEU A 165 -9.21 -23.90 -21.73
C LEU A 165 -9.83 -25.16 -22.35
N TYR A 166 -11.01 -25.03 -22.94
CA TYR A 166 -11.68 -26.13 -23.62
C TYR A 166 -10.90 -26.64 -24.83
N GLU A 167 -10.40 -25.75 -25.69
CA GLU A 167 -9.63 -26.12 -26.87
C GLU A 167 -8.27 -26.75 -26.50
N GLU A 168 -7.58 -26.25 -25.46
CA GLU A 168 -6.36 -26.87 -24.93
C GLU A 168 -6.64 -28.29 -24.42
N TYR A 169 -7.71 -28.47 -23.64
CA TYR A 169 -8.09 -29.79 -23.13
C TYR A 169 -8.53 -30.74 -24.24
N ARG A 170 -9.27 -30.24 -25.22
CA ARG A 170 -9.74 -31.00 -26.39
C ARG A 170 -8.59 -31.42 -27.31
N GLY A 171 -7.59 -30.56 -27.51
CA GLY A 171 -6.41 -30.85 -28.33
C GLY A 171 -5.38 -31.75 -27.65
N SER A 172 -5.50 -31.99 -26.35
CA SER A 172 -4.59 -32.83 -25.55
C SER A 172 -4.98 -34.30 -25.49
N PHE A 173 -6.14 -34.66 -26.05
CA PHE A 173 -6.55 -36.04 -26.28
C PHE A 173 -6.82 -36.19 -27.78
N TRP A 174 -6.19 -37.20 -28.41
CA TRP A 174 -6.05 -37.49 -29.85
C TRP A 174 -4.81 -36.92 -30.54
#